data_AF-A0A673B8H5-F1
#
_entry.id   AF-A0A673B8H5-F1
#
_cell.length_a   1.000
_cell.length_b   1.000
_cell.length_c   1.000
_cell.angle_alpha   90.00
_cell.angle_beta   90.00
_cell.angle_gamma   90.00
#
_symmetry.space_group_name_H-M   'P 1'
#
loop_
_entity.id
_entity.type
_entity.pdbx_description
1 polymer ?
#
loop_
_entity_poly.entity_id
_entity_poly.type
_entity_poly.pdbx_seq_one_letter_code
_entity_poly.pdbx_strand_id
1 'polypeptide(L)'
;MGAQVLLYWANITGYIRLALVLAAWAAYETPSLFVPLYSSSVLLDGVDGWLARRLNQCSRFGAWLDVVVDNLGRGMLWSLLFKWGWLVSAVEWCVFVCNHSARGDRWKNSFSTSPPLIQAIMSNGFRTPLGLWVVSGLHLLPLWLYGFQRGLLSHWLDVPLWIQTQGTVMLAAGRL
;
A
#
# COMPACT_ATOMS: atom_id res chain seq x y z
N MET A 1 -22.86 12.23 18.14
CA MET A 1 -21.89 11.16 18.42
C MET A 1 -20.95 10.82 17.26
N GLY A 2 -21.12 11.35 16.02
CA GLY A 2 -20.24 11.01 14.89
C GLY A 2 -18.88 11.74 14.84
N ALA A 3 -18.77 12.97 15.35
CA ALA A 3 -17.56 13.79 15.21
C ALA A 3 -16.34 13.26 16.02
N GLN A 4 -16.56 12.55 17.13
CA GLN A 4 -15.47 11.99 17.93
C GLN A 4 -14.67 10.93 17.18
N VAL A 5 -15.30 10.23 16.23
CA VAL A 5 -14.62 9.25 15.39
C VAL A 5 -13.52 9.91 14.58
N LEU A 6 -13.71 11.14 14.10
CA LEU A 6 -12.68 11.88 13.34
C LEU A 6 -11.42 12.15 14.17
N LEU A 7 -11.54 12.19 15.50
CA LEU A 7 -10.44 12.50 16.42
C LEU A 7 -9.85 11.24 17.09
N TYR A 8 -10.23 10.04 16.65
CA TYR A 8 -9.57 8.82 17.12
C TYR A 8 -8.08 8.85 16.78
N TRP A 9 -7.24 8.35 17.69
CA TRP A 9 -5.79 8.34 17.51
C TRP A 9 -5.39 7.59 16.23
N ALA A 10 -6.07 6.49 15.92
CA ALA A 10 -5.89 5.78 14.65
C ALA A 10 -6.20 6.65 13.42
N ASN A 11 -7.25 7.48 13.47
CA ASN A 11 -7.64 8.34 12.35
C ASN A 11 -6.73 9.58 12.23
N ILE A 12 -6.24 10.09 13.35
CA ILE A 12 -5.18 11.12 13.36
C ILE A 12 -3.92 10.58 12.67
N THR A 13 -3.53 9.34 12.93
CA THR A 13 -2.44 8.69 12.20
C THR A 13 -2.74 8.61 10.70
N GLY A 14 -3.98 8.29 10.31
CA GLY A 14 -4.42 8.34 8.91
C GLY A 14 -4.27 9.73 8.26
N TYR A 15 -4.59 10.82 8.97
CA TYR A 15 -4.37 12.18 8.46
C TYR A 15 -2.88 12.53 8.34
N ILE A 16 -2.05 12.08 9.28
CA ILE A 16 -0.59 12.22 9.20
C ILE A 16 -0.06 11.47 7.97
N ARG A 17 -0.52 10.24 7.73
CA ARG A 17 -0.17 9.46 6.52
C ARG A 17 -0.53 10.21 5.25
N LEU A 18 -1.73 10.80 5.18
CA LEU A 18 -2.14 11.63 4.03
C LEU A 18 -1.20 12.82 3.83
N ALA A 19 -0.87 13.55 4.90
CA ALA A 19 0.06 14.68 4.84
C ALA A 19 1.46 14.24 4.37
N LEU A 20 1.95 13.08 4.84
CA LEU A 20 3.23 12.50 4.41
C LEU A 20 3.22 12.12 2.93
N VAL A 21 2.11 11.55 2.43
CA VAL A 21 1.96 11.24 0.99
C VAL A 21 2.00 12.52 0.16
N LEU A 22 1.27 13.57 0.56
CA LEU A 22 1.28 14.85 -0.16
C LEU A 22 2.65 15.53 -0.11
N ALA A 23 3.34 15.48 1.03
CA ALA A 23 4.71 15.98 1.17
C ALA A 23 5.68 15.17 0.30
N ALA A 24 5.54 13.84 0.25
CA ALA A 24 6.32 12.99 -0.64
C ALA A 24 6.07 13.37 -2.11
N TRP A 25 4.83 13.62 -2.50
CA TRP A 25 4.52 14.11 -3.85
C TRP A 25 5.29 15.37 -4.19
N ALA A 26 5.19 16.39 -3.34
CA ALA A 26 5.86 17.67 -3.55
C ALA A 26 7.40 17.51 -3.62
N ALA A 27 7.93 16.50 -2.94
CA ALA A 27 9.34 16.17 -2.89
C ALA A 27 9.79 15.11 -3.91
N TYR A 28 8.96 14.72 -4.88
CA TYR A 28 9.25 13.61 -5.81
C TYR A 28 10.56 13.76 -6.60
N GLU A 29 10.97 15.00 -6.92
CA GLU A 29 12.24 15.26 -7.63
C GLU A 29 13.47 15.19 -6.72
N THR A 30 13.28 15.13 -5.40
CA THR A 30 14.35 15.11 -4.39
C THR A 30 14.33 13.77 -3.63
N PRO A 31 15.04 12.73 -4.11
CA PRO A 31 15.02 11.40 -3.53
C PRO A 31 15.26 11.31 -2.02
N SER A 32 16.16 12.16 -1.50
CA SER A 32 16.53 12.20 -0.07
C SER A 32 15.38 12.65 0.83
N LEU A 33 14.38 13.33 0.29
CA LEU A 33 13.15 13.69 0.98
C LEU A 33 12.01 12.73 0.61
N PHE A 34 11.85 12.39 -0.67
CA PHE A 34 10.80 11.50 -1.14
C PHE A 34 10.82 10.13 -0.43
N VAL A 35 11.97 9.44 -0.44
CA VAL A 35 12.08 8.07 0.07
C VAL A 35 11.70 7.98 1.55
N PRO A 36 12.24 8.81 2.48
CA PRO A 36 11.86 8.73 3.88
C PRO A 36 10.41 9.16 4.13
N LEU A 37 9.89 10.18 3.43
CA LEU A 37 8.50 10.63 3.61
C LEU A 37 7.50 9.54 3.18
N TYR A 38 7.68 8.99 1.97
CA TYR A 38 6.82 7.94 1.45
C TYR A 38 6.92 6.67 2.30
N SER A 39 8.14 6.23 2.63
CA SER A 39 8.35 5.04 3.46
C SER A 39 7.73 5.20 4.86
N SER A 40 7.83 6.38 5.46
CA SER A 40 7.19 6.66 6.75
C SER A 40 5.67 6.53 6.68
N SER A 41 5.04 7.00 5.59
CA SER A 41 3.59 6.85 5.41
C SER A 41 3.17 5.38 5.31
N VAL A 42 3.93 4.57 4.55
CA VAL A 42 3.69 3.13 4.41
C VAL A 42 3.90 2.40 5.74
N LEU A 43 4.92 2.77 6.53
CA LEU A 43 5.14 2.15 7.85
C LEU A 43 4.03 2.48 8.85
N LEU A 44 3.49 3.69 8.80
CA LEU A 44 2.41 4.14 9.69
C LEU A 44 1.06 3.46 9.41
N ASP A 45 0.87 2.88 8.22
CA ASP A 45 -0.29 2.04 7.88
C ASP A 45 -0.48 0.88 8.88
N GLY A 46 0.61 0.15 9.18
CA GLY A 46 0.56 -0.90 10.18
C GLY A 46 0.24 -0.39 11.59
N VAL A 47 0.60 0.87 11.88
CA VAL A 47 0.44 1.50 13.19
C VAL A 47 -1.00 1.92 13.45
N ASP A 48 -1.71 2.49 12.46
CA ASP A 48 -3.09 2.93 12.68
C ASP A 48 -4.04 1.78 12.98
N GLY A 49 -3.90 0.65 12.29
CA GLY A 49 -4.70 -0.54 12.54
C GLY A 49 -4.38 -1.14 13.91
N TRP A 50 -3.11 -1.10 14.30
CA TRP A 50 -2.68 -1.53 15.64
C TRP A 50 -3.25 -0.62 16.73
N LEU A 51 -3.21 0.71 16.55
CA LEU A 51 -3.81 1.68 17.46
C LEU A 51 -5.32 1.50 17.56
N ALA A 52 -6.01 1.31 16.44
CA ALA A 52 -7.46 1.09 16.40
C ALA A 52 -7.86 -0.13 17.24
N ARG A 53 -7.12 -1.23 17.12
CA ARG A 53 -7.35 -2.46 17.91
C ARG A 53 -7.00 -2.27 19.39
N ARG A 54 -5.87 -1.62 19.69
CA ARG A 54 -5.38 -1.45 21.06
C ARG A 54 -6.23 -0.47 21.88
N LEU A 55 -6.75 0.57 21.24
CA LEU A 55 -7.57 1.61 21.88
C LEU A 55 -9.07 1.37 21.73
N ASN A 56 -9.48 0.24 21.12
CA ASN A 56 -10.87 -0.07 20.81
C ASN A 56 -11.58 1.04 19.99
N GLN A 57 -10.84 1.62 19.03
CA GLN A 57 -11.24 2.73 18.14
C GLN A 57 -11.52 2.27 16.70
N CYS A 58 -11.77 0.98 16.48
CA CYS A 58 -12.15 0.46 15.16
C CYS A 58 -13.46 1.10 14.68
N SER A 59 -13.46 1.69 13.48
CA SER A 59 -14.63 2.37 12.91
C SER A 59 -14.69 2.19 11.40
N ARG A 60 -15.91 2.26 10.82
CA ARG A 60 -16.10 2.24 9.36
C ARG A 60 -15.38 3.40 8.67
N PHE A 61 -15.42 4.59 9.29
CA PHE A 61 -14.70 5.75 8.77
C PHE A 61 -13.19 5.48 8.69
N GLY A 62 -12.58 4.98 9.78
CA GLY A 62 -11.15 4.67 9.79
C GLY A 62 -10.76 3.62 8.75
N ALA A 63 -11.57 2.57 8.59
CA ALA A 63 -11.34 1.54 7.58
C ALA A 63 -11.40 2.09 6.14
N TRP A 64 -12.30 3.04 5.86
CA TRP A 64 -12.37 3.70 4.55
C TRP A 64 -11.25 4.72 4.35
N LEU A 65 -10.91 5.50 5.39
CA LEU A 65 -9.80 6.46 5.36
C LEU A 65 -8.49 5.73 5.02
N ASP A 66 -8.25 4.59 5.65
CA ASP A 66 -7.11 3.73 5.40
C ASP A 66 -7.00 3.36 3.90
N VAL A 67 -8.04 2.73 3.35
CA VAL A 67 -8.10 2.33 1.93
C VAL A 67 -7.90 3.52 0.99
N VAL A 68 -8.49 4.68 1.30
CA VAL A 68 -8.35 5.90 0.51
C VAL A 68 -6.90 6.38 0.49
N VAL A 69 -6.26 6.50 1.65
CA VAL A 69 -4.87 6.99 1.76
C VAL A 69 -3.91 6.03 1.07
N ASP A 70 -4.13 4.73 1.23
CA ASP A 70 -3.33 3.68 0.62
C ASP A 70 -3.37 3.70 -0.91
N ASN A 71 -4.58 3.76 -1.46
CA ASN A 71 -4.78 3.81 -2.90
C ASN A 71 -4.30 5.16 -3.47
N LEU A 72 -4.49 6.26 -2.75
CA LEU A 72 -3.99 7.58 -3.17
C LEU A 72 -2.46 7.60 -3.22
N GLY A 73 -1.79 7.10 -2.17
CA GLY A 73 -0.34 7.01 -2.12
C GLY A 73 0.26 6.17 -3.25
N ARG A 74 -0.28 4.96 -3.47
CA ARG A 74 0.15 4.10 -4.58
C ARG A 74 -0.17 4.72 -5.94
N GLY A 75 -1.39 5.25 -6.13
CA GLY A 75 -1.83 5.82 -7.38
C GLY A 75 -1.04 7.06 -7.80
N MET A 76 -0.67 7.90 -6.84
CA MET A 76 0.25 9.02 -7.03
C MET A 76 1.60 8.52 -7.54
N LEU A 77 2.21 7.55 -6.86
CA LEU A 77 3.53 7.03 -7.25
C LEU A 77 3.48 6.36 -8.62
N TRP A 78 2.46 5.55 -8.92
CA TRP A 78 2.27 4.97 -10.25
C TRP A 78 2.15 6.03 -11.34
N SER A 79 1.39 7.10 -11.10
CA SER A 79 1.17 8.18 -12.07
C SER A 79 2.44 9.01 -12.33
N LEU A 80 3.32 9.12 -11.33
CA LEU A 80 4.62 9.77 -11.45
C LEU A 80 5.65 8.89 -12.17
N LEU A 81 5.55 7.57 -12.05
CA LEU A 81 6.44 6.60 -12.71
C LEU A 81 6.07 6.34 -14.17
N PHE A 82 4.77 6.30 -14.49
CA PHE A 82 4.28 5.95 -15.82
C PHE A 82 3.06 6.79 -16.20
N LYS A 83 3.01 7.24 -17.46
CA LYS A 83 1.86 8.00 -18.01
C LYS A 83 0.52 7.27 -17.88
N TRP A 84 0.54 5.95 -17.88
CA TRP A 84 -0.65 5.08 -17.74
C TRP A 84 -0.87 4.59 -16.30
N GLY A 85 0.00 4.97 -15.34
CA GLY A 85 -0.02 4.43 -13.98
C GLY A 85 -1.32 4.70 -13.21
N TRP A 86 -2.05 5.75 -13.58
CA TRP A 86 -3.39 6.03 -13.03
C TRP A 86 -4.39 4.87 -13.26
N LEU A 87 -4.21 4.06 -14.31
CA LEU A 87 -5.04 2.88 -14.57
C LEU A 87 -4.88 1.83 -13.47
N VAL A 88 -3.68 1.68 -12.91
CA VAL A 88 -3.42 0.72 -11.84
C VAL A 88 -4.27 1.05 -10.61
N SER A 89 -4.30 2.34 -10.25
CA SER A 89 -5.13 2.87 -9.16
C SER A 89 -6.63 2.72 -9.44
N ALA A 90 -7.05 2.98 -10.68
CA ALA A 90 -8.46 2.81 -11.06
C ALA A 90 -8.91 1.34 -10.95
N VAL A 91 -8.08 0.39 -11.40
CA VAL A 91 -8.38 -1.04 -11.26
C VAL A 91 -8.40 -1.47 -9.80
N GLU A 92 -7.46 -1.02 -8.96
CA GLU A 92 -7.50 -1.28 -7.51
C GLU A 92 -8.82 -0.82 -6.88
N TRP A 93 -9.27 0.41 -7.19
CA TRP A 93 -10.56 0.92 -6.74
C TRP A 93 -11.73 0.10 -7.23
N CYS A 94 -11.78 -0.24 -8.52
CA CYS A 94 -12.86 -1.05 -9.09
C CYS A 94 -12.96 -2.40 -8.40
N VAL A 95 -11.83 -3.10 -8.25
CA VAL A 95 -11.78 -4.41 -7.58
C VAL A 95 -12.20 -4.28 -6.12
N PHE A 96 -11.70 -3.27 -5.40
CA PHE A 96 -12.08 -3.02 -4.01
C PHE A 96 -13.58 -2.77 -3.87
N VAL A 97 -14.15 -1.86 -4.67
CA VAL A 97 -15.57 -1.50 -4.61
C VAL A 97 -16.46 -2.68 -4.98
N CYS A 98 -16.15 -3.43 -6.04
CA CYS A 98 -16.91 -4.62 -6.43
C CYS A 98 -16.87 -5.70 -5.33
N ASN A 99 -15.69 -5.96 -4.77
CA ASN A 99 -15.52 -6.98 -3.73
C ASN A 99 -16.20 -6.56 -2.41
N HIS A 100 -16.07 -5.30 -2.01
CA HIS A 100 -16.72 -4.76 -0.82
C HIS A 100 -18.25 -4.68 -1.00
N SER A 101 -18.75 -4.32 -2.18
CA SER A 101 -20.19 -4.31 -2.48
C SER A 101 -20.80 -5.71 -2.41
N ALA A 102 -20.09 -6.73 -2.92
CA ALA A 102 -20.59 -8.10 -2.92
C ALA A 102 -20.49 -8.80 -1.54
N ARG A 103 -19.49 -8.46 -0.72
CA ARG A 103 -19.13 -9.26 0.48
C ARG A 103 -19.06 -8.46 1.79
N GLY A 104 -19.17 -7.14 1.73
CA GLY A 104 -19.13 -6.23 2.87
C GLY A 104 -17.82 -6.26 3.66
N ASP A 105 -17.88 -5.88 4.93
CA ASP A 105 -16.73 -5.77 5.83
C ASP A 105 -16.03 -7.12 6.10
N ARG A 106 -16.72 -8.25 5.83
CA ARG A 106 -16.22 -9.61 6.06
C ARG A 106 -15.61 -10.28 4.83
N TRP A 107 -15.35 -9.51 3.77
CA TRP A 107 -14.84 -10.03 2.50
C TRP A 107 -13.59 -10.92 2.63
N LYS A 108 -12.74 -10.66 3.64
CA LYS A 108 -11.54 -11.45 3.94
C LYS A 108 -11.83 -12.92 4.29
N ASN A 109 -13.05 -13.25 4.69
CA ASN A 109 -13.45 -14.60 5.08
C ASN A 109 -14.12 -15.40 3.96
N SER A 110 -14.23 -14.83 2.75
CA SER A 110 -15.07 -15.37 1.67
C SER A 110 -14.28 -16.06 0.55
N PHE A 111 -13.04 -16.48 0.81
CA PHE A 111 -12.16 -17.05 -0.21
C PHE A 111 -12.23 -18.58 -0.35
N SER A 112 -13.11 -19.26 0.41
CA SER A 112 -13.24 -20.73 0.37
C SER A 112 -13.60 -21.32 -1.00
N THR A 113 -14.22 -20.52 -1.88
CA THR A 113 -14.59 -20.92 -3.25
C THR A 113 -13.58 -20.44 -4.31
N SER A 114 -12.48 -19.79 -3.91
CA SER A 114 -11.47 -19.26 -4.83
C SER A 114 -10.46 -20.32 -5.27
N PRO A 115 -9.68 -20.12 -6.34
CA PRO A 115 -8.62 -21.04 -6.73
C PRO A 115 -7.62 -21.33 -5.59
N PRO A 116 -6.99 -22.52 -5.52
CA PRO A 116 -6.12 -22.92 -4.41
C PRO A 116 -4.98 -21.93 -4.12
N LEU A 117 -4.40 -21.34 -5.17
CA LEU A 117 -3.35 -20.32 -5.04
C LEU A 117 -3.86 -19.09 -4.27
N ILE A 118 -5.06 -18.60 -4.61
CA ILE A 118 -5.67 -17.46 -3.93
C ILE A 118 -5.97 -17.81 -2.47
N GLN A 119 -6.47 -19.01 -2.20
CA GLN A 119 -6.68 -19.46 -0.82
C GLN A 119 -5.37 -19.47 -0.02
N ALA A 120 -4.28 -19.96 -0.61
CA ALA A 120 -2.96 -19.99 0.02
C ALA A 120 -2.43 -18.57 0.31
N ILE A 121 -2.58 -17.64 -0.64
CA ILE A 121 -2.20 -16.22 -0.48
C ILE A 121 -3.02 -15.56 0.64
N MET A 122 -4.33 -15.78 0.65
CA MET A 122 -5.25 -15.15 1.61
C MET A 122 -5.21 -15.78 3.01
N SER A 123 -4.64 -16.98 3.15
CA SER A 123 -4.57 -17.69 4.42
C SER A 123 -3.87 -16.87 5.51
N ASN A 124 -4.34 -17.00 6.76
CA ASN A 124 -3.87 -16.21 7.91
C ASN A 124 -3.86 -14.68 7.70
N GLY A 125 -4.69 -14.15 6.77
CA GLY A 125 -4.73 -12.72 6.47
C GLY A 125 -3.42 -12.20 5.90
N PHE A 126 -2.88 -12.90 4.90
CA PHE A 126 -1.59 -12.63 4.23
C PHE A 126 -0.33 -12.91 5.06
N ARG A 127 -0.45 -13.49 6.26
CA ARG A 127 0.69 -13.82 7.14
C ARG A 127 1.35 -15.16 6.77
N THR A 128 1.52 -15.41 5.48
CA THR A 128 2.23 -16.57 4.93
C THR A 128 3.34 -16.09 4.00
N PRO A 129 4.33 -16.92 3.64
CA PRO A 129 5.36 -16.52 2.68
C PRO A 129 4.79 -16.02 1.35
N LEU A 130 3.73 -16.68 0.84
CA LEU A 130 3.03 -16.25 -0.39
C LEU A 130 2.27 -14.94 -0.19
N GLY A 131 1.55 -14.80 0.94
CA GLY A 131 0.86 -13.56 1.27
C GLY A 131 1.82 -12.38 1.43
N LEU A 132 2.94 -12.59 2.10
CA LEU A 132 4.01 -11.60 2.27
C LEU A 132 4.58 -11.19 0.92
N TRP A 133 4.88 -12.15 0.04
CA TRP A 133 5.38 -11.86 -1.31
C TRP A 133 4.40 -10.99 -2.12
N VAL A 134 3.10 -11.30 -2.05
CA VAL A 134 2.06 -10.50 -2.73
C VAL A 134 1.95 -9.09 -2.16
N VAL A 135 1.94 -8.97 -0.83
CA VAL A 135 1.91 -7.66 -0.14
C VAL A 135 3.18 -6.85 -0.42
N SER A 136 4.34 -7.51 -0.48
CA SER A 136 5.60 -6.88 -0.91
C SER A 136 5.51 -6.38 -2.35
N GLY A 137 4.92 -7.14 -3.27
CA GLY A 137 4.65 -6.67 -4.64
C GLY A 137 3.73 -5.43 -4.66
N LEU A 138 2.69 -5.42 -3.82
CA LEU A 138 1.76 -4.29 -3.68
C LEU A 138 2.42 -3.00 -3.15
N HIS A 139 3.29 -3.10 -2.13
CA HIS A 139 3.86 -1.92 -1.45
C HIS A 139 5.28 -1.56 -1.91
N LEU A 140 6.14 -2.54 -2.16
CA LEU A 140 7.56 -2.31 -2.46
C LEU A 140 7.82 -2.09 -3.95
N LEU A 141 7.03 -2.70 -4.85
CA LEU A 141 7.27 -2.57 -6.30
C LEU A 141 7.31 -1.11 -6.78
N PRO A 142 6.33 -0.24 -6.43
CA PRO A 142 6.37 1.14 -6.92
C PRO A 142 7.58 1.92 -6.41
N LEU A 143 7.94 1.72 -5.13
CA LEU A 143 9.12 2.37 -4.53
C LEU A 143 10.43 1.82 -5.12
N TRP A 144 10.48 0.52 -5.41
CA TRP A 144 11.61 -0.12 -6.09
C TRP A 144 11.80 0.43 -7.51
N LEU A 145 10.71 0.58 -8.28
CA LEU A 145 10.75 1.16 -9.62
C LEU A 145 11.18 2.62 -9.60
N TYR A 146 10.77 3.39 -8.58
CA TYR A 146 11.28 4.74 -8.37
C TYR A 146 12.79 4.75 -8.13
N GLY A 147 13.28 3.89 -7.22
CA GLY A 147 14.71 3.76 -6.95
C GLY A 147 15.50 3.31 -8.18
N PHE A 148 14.93 2.41 -8.98
CA PHE A 148 15.51 1.95 -10.24
C PHE A 148 15.61 3.08 -11.27
N GLN A 149 14.52 3.80 -11.55
CA GLN A 149 14.48 4.88 -12.54
C GLN A 149 15.37 6.08 -12.15
N ARG A 150 15.49 6.38 -10.85
CA ARG A 150 16.33 7.46 -10.32
C ARG A 150 17.79 7.04 -10.05
N GLY A 151 18.15 5.79 -10.33
CA GLY A 151 19.51 5.27 -10.10
C GLY A 151 19.91 5.13 -8.62
N LEU A 152 18.97 5.26 -7.69
CA LEU A 152 19.24 5.23 -6.25
C LEU A 152 19.75 3.87 -5.78
N LEU A 153 19.25 2.78 -6.38
CA LEU A 153 19.68 1.43 -6.04
C LEU A 153 21.16 1.21 -6.36
N SER A 154 21.64 1.80 -7.46
CA SER A 154 23.06 1.76 -7.82
C SER A 154 23.88 2.74 -6.97
N HIS A 155 23.40 3.96 -6.75
CA HIS A 155 24.20 5.03 -6.14
C HIS A 155 24.26 5.01 -4.60
N TRP A 156 23.19 4.57 -3.94
CA TRP A 156 23.10 4.57 -2.47
C TRP A 156 23.29 3.19 -1.85
N LEU A 157 22.97 2.14 -2.61
CA LEU A 157 22.97 0.76 -2.13
C LEU A 157 23.95 -0.14 -2.88
N ASP A 158 24.69 0.39 -3.87
CA ASP A 158 25.65 -0.34 -4.70
C ASP A 158 25.10 -1.64 -5.31
N VAL A 159 23.80 -1.67 -5.61
CA VAL A 159 23.12 -2.89 -6.10
C VAL A 159 23.43 -3.07 -7.60
N PRO A 160 23.96 -4.22 -8.04
CA PRO A 160 24.18 -4.50 -9.46
C PRO A 160 22.88 -4.54 -10.28
N LEU A 161 22.95 -4.14 -11.55
CA LEU A 161 21.78 -4.08 -12.46
C LEU A 161 21.03 -5.42 -12.60
N TRP A 162 21.74 -6.55 -12.58
CA TRP A 162 21.11 -7.87 -12.65
C TRP A 162 20.28 -8.19 -11.41
N ILE A 163 20.70 -7.75 -10.21
CA ILE A 163 19.91 -7.88 -8.99
C ILE A 163 18.70 -6.94 -9.06
N GLN A 164 18.91 -5.72 -9.56
CA GLN A 164 17.83 -4.75 -9.71
C GLN A 164 16.69 -5.28 -10.61
N THR A 165 17.07 -5.85 -11.76
CA THR A 165 16.12 -6.44 -12.72
C THR A 165 15.43 -7.69 -12.17
N GLN A 166 16.17 -8.58 -11.50
CA GLN A 166 15.59 -9.74 -10.82
C GLN A 166 14.60 -9.33 -9.74
N GLY A 167 14.95 -8.34 -8.91
CA GLY A 167 14.06 -7.80 -7.88
C GLY A 167 12.79 -7.19 -8.48
N THR A 168 12.90 -6.46 -9.60
CA THR A 168 11.74 -5.94 -10.33
C THR A 168 10.82 -7.06 -10.80
N VAL A 169 11.37 -8.10 -11.42
CA VAL A 169 10.59 -9.26 -11.89
C VAL A 169 9.91 -9.98 -10.73
N MET A 170 10.64 -10.20 -9.62
CA MET A 170 10.11 -10.86 -8.43
C MET A 170 8.97 -10.08 -7.79
N LEU A 171 9.12 -8.76 -7.64
CA LEU A 171 8.10 -7.88 -7.06
C LEU A 171 6.90 -7.72 -8.00
N ALA A 172 7.13 -7.65 -9.31
CA ALA A 172 6.06 -7.58 -10.32
C ALA A 172 5.24 -8.89 -10.37
N ALA A 173 5.88 -10.05 -10.23
CA ALA A 173 5.17 -11.32 -10.19
C ALA A 173 4.30 -11.49 -8.95
N GLY A 174 4.68 -10.90 -7.80
CA GLY A 174 3.81 -10.89 -6.60
C GLY A 174 2.64 -9.92 -6.70
N ARG A 175 2.67 -9.01 -7.67
CA ARG A 175 1.65 -7.98 -7.90
C ARG A 175 0.53 -8.45 -8.83
N LEU A 176 0.82 -9.40 -9.72
CA LEU A 176 -0.12 -10.02 -10.68
C LEU A 176 -1.04 -11.04 -9.99
#